data_AF-A0A8X6XJJ6-F1
#
_entry.id   AF-A0A8X6XJJ6-F1
#
_cell.length_a   1.000
_cell.length_b   1.000
_cell.length_c   1.000
_cell.angle_alpha   90.00
_cell.angle_beta   90.00
_cell.angle_gamma   90.00
#
_symmetry.space_group_name_H-M   'P 1'
#
loop_
_entity.id
_entity.type
_entity.pdbx_description
1 polymer ?
#
loop_
_entity_poly.entity_id
_entity_poly.type
_entity_poly.pdbx_seq_one_letter_code
_entity_poly.pdbx_strand_id
1 'polypeptide(L)'
;MLSKVQSEIRIRLDFMRREPSEHPVKTSGTIRRHIDRVQGMKKAIMATYYHMVSTDENPRHPEGEDSWCKWQKRTALGMEHEPHPTSLHPHIQKEILPIYSDLSRDDLLERFLGGHTKNSNESFNSTIWRLAPKHLHFGLKIVEFASSLAMGLFTEEILPF
;
A
#
# COMPACT_ATOMS: atom_id res chain seq x y z
N MET A 1 -33.58 15.20 17.45
CA MET A 1 -32.89 13.93 17.08
C MET A 1 -32.24 14.02 15.70
N LEU A 2 -32.96 14.52 14.69
CA LEU A 2 -32.44 14.73 13.32
C LEU A 2 -31.20 15.65 13.24
N SER A 3 -31.10 16.68 14.08
CA SER A 3 -29.97 17.63 14.08
C SER A 3 -28.63 17.02 14.51
N LYS A 4 -28.64 16.09 15.48
CA LYS A 4 -27.41 15.40 15.93
C LYS A 4 -26.86 14.47 14.85
N VAL A 5 -27.75 13.71 14.20
CA VAL A 5 -27.37 12.81 13.10
C VAL A 5 -26.82 13.60 11.91
N GLN A 6 -27.45 14.73 11.55
CA GLN A 6 -26.93 15.60 10.49
C GLN A 6 -25.57 16.22 10.83
N SER A 7 -25.34 16.65 12.08
CA SER A 7 -24.03 17.15 12.50
C SER A 7 -22.95 16.08 12.47
N GLU A 8 -23.29 14.84 12.83
CA GLU A 8 -22.34 13.72 12.85
C GLU A 8 -21.99 13.24 11.44
N ILE A 9 -22.95 13.26 10.52
CA ILE A 9 -22.73 13.04 9.08
C ILE A 9 -21.84 14.13 8.50
N ARG A 10 -22.08 15.41 8.83
CA ARG A 10 -21.26 16.52 8.34
C ARG A 10 -19.81 16.43 8.83
N ILE A 11 -19.61 16.12 10.11
CA ILE A 11 -18.26 15.89 10.69
C ILE A 11 -17.57 14.70 10.00
N ARG A 12 -18.30 13.62 9.69
CA ARG A 12 -17.75 12.46 8.95
C ARG A 12 -17.39 12.82 7.51
N LEU A 13 -18.23 13.59 6.82
CA LEU A 13 -17.97 14.04 5.44
C LEU A 13 -16.77 14.99 5.39
N ASP A 14 -16.61 15.87 6.37
CA ASP A 14 -15.45 16.76 6.48
C ASP A 14 -14.16 15.98 6.82
N PHE A 15 -14.25 14.86 7.56
CA PHE A 15 -13.13 13.93 7.77
C PHE A 15 -12.73 13.20 6.47
N MET A 16 -13.72 12.85 5.63
CA MET A 16 -13.49 12.22 4.32
C MET A 16 -12.91 13.19 3.28
N ARG A 17 -13.15 14.50 3.45
CA ARG A 17 -12.70 15.57 2.55
C ARG A 17 -11.29 16.09 2.84
N ARG A 18 -10.65 15.64 3.93
CA ARG A 18 -9.24 15.94 4.19
C ARG A 18 -8.38 15.15 3.21
N GLU A 19 -7.38 15.83 2.65
CA GLU A 19 -6.42 15.28 1.70
C GLU A 19 -5.90 13.89 2.11
N PRO A 20 -5.64 12.95 1.16
CA PRO A 20 -5.38 11.53 1.43
C PRO A 20 -4.07 11.20 2.20
N SER A 21 -3.46 12.17 2.86
CA SER A 21 -2.15 12.07 3.49
C SER A 21 -2.13 11.22 4.76
N GLU A 22 -3.25 11.04 5.47
CA GLU A 22 -3.18 10.52 6.85
C GLU A 22 -3.59 9.06 7.06
N HIS A 23 -4.32 8.40 6.15
CA HIS A 23 -4.71 6.99 6.36
C HIS A 23 -4.72 6.17 5.05
N PRO A 24 -3.60 5.51 4.68
CA PRO A 24 -3.55 4.69 3.49
C PRO A 24 -4.35 3.39 3.69
N VAL A 25 -5.28 3.13 2.77
CA VAL A 25 -5.62 1.76 2.37
C VAL A 25 -4.29 1.07 2.09
N LYS A 26 -4.07 -0.10 2.69
CA LYS A 26 -2.76 -0.78 2.74
C LYS A 26 -2.36 -1.36 1.37
N THR A 27 -2.15 -0.51 0.38
CA THR A 27 -1.24 -0.86 -0.72
C THR A 27 0.17 -0.92 -0.18
N SER A 28 0.93 -1.96 -0.54
CA SER A 28 2.35 -2.03 -0.24
C SER A 28 3.01 -0.68 -0.59
N GLY A 29 3.69 -0.04 0.36
CA GLY A 29 4.24 1.32 0.20
C GLY A 29 5.22 1.46 -0.96
N THR A 30 5.62 0.34 -1.57
CA THR A 30 6.38 0.23 -2.82
C THR A 30 5.59 0.61 -4.07
N ILE A 31 4.32 0.20 -4.17
CA ILE A 31 3.46 0.48 -5.35
C ILE A 31 3.10 1.97 -5.38
N ARG A 32 2.77 2.53 -4.21
CA ARG A 32 2.40 3.95 -4.07
C ARG A 32 3.53 4.92 -4.46
N ARG A 33 4.79 4.51 -4.31
CA ARG A 33 5.99 5.32 -4.64
C ARG A 33 6.42 5.22 -6.11
N HIS A 34 5.91 4.23 -6.85
CA HIS A 34 6.25 3.98 -8.26
C HIS A 34 5.01 3.82 -9.14
N ILE A 35 3.95 4.54 -8.76
CA ILE A 35 2.61 4.51 -9.36
C ILE A 35 2.60 4.79 -10.87
N ASP A 36 3.63 5.49 -11.38
CA ASP A 36 3.74 5.85 -12.79
C ASP A 36 4.80 5.04 -13.54
N ARG A 37 5.51 4.11 -12.87
CA ARG A 37 6.67 3.40 -13.46
C ARG A 37 6.73 1.94 -13.06
N VAL A 38 6.35 1.05 -13.99
CA VAL A 38 6.50 -0.41 -13.88
C VAL A 38 7.92 -0.81 -13.46
N GLN A 39 8.94 -0.22 -14.07
CA GLN A 39 10.33 -0.53 -13.74
C GLN A 39 10.70 -0.18 -12.30
N GLY A 40 10.10 0.88 -11.73
CA GLY A 40 10.30 1.24 -10.33
C GLY A 40 9.70 0.19 -9.40
N MET A 41 8.46 -0.24 -9.67
CA MET A 41 7.79 -1.30 -8.91
C MET A 41 8.58 -2.62 -8.96
N LYS A 42 9.01 -3.01 -10.16
CA LYS A 42 9.84 -4.20 -10.40
C LYS A 42 11.15 -4.17 -9.60
N LYS A 43 11.90 -3.07 -9.72
CA LYS A 43 13.16 -2.88 -8.98
C LYS A 43 12.93 -2.98 -7.48
N ALA A 44 11.86 -2.39 -6.98
CA ALA A 44 11.57 -2.37 -5.56
C ALA A 44 11.08 -3.72 -5.01
N ILE A 45 10.31 -4.49 -5.78
CA ILE A 45 9.93 -5.88 -5.43
C ILE A 45 11.18 -6.77 -5.39
N MET A 46 12.02 -6.72 -6.42
CA MET A 46 13.26 -7.50 -6.44
C MET A 46 14.25 -7.07 -5.36
N ALA A 47 14.29 -5.79 -5.00
CA ALA A 47 15.13 -5.28 -3.91
C ALA A 47 14.79 -5.93 -2.55
N THR A 48 13.53 -6.29 -2.27
CA THR A 48 13.20 -6.97 -1.01
C THR A 48 13.71 -8.41 -1.01
N TYR A 49 13.66 -9.12 -2.14
CA TYR A 49 14.32 -10.42 -2.27
C TYR A 49 15.82 -10.32 -2.02
N TYR A 50 16.49 -9.39 -2.71
CA TYR A 50 17.93 -9.21 -2.59
C TYR A 50 18.37 -8.81 -1.18
N HIS A 51 17.57 -7.99 -0.50
CA HIS A 51 17.80 -7.66 0.91
C HIS A 51 17.79 -8.88 1.84
N MET A 52 16.87 -9.85 1.62
CA MET A 52 16.77 -11.05 2.46
C MET A 52 17.87 -12.10 2.20
N VAL A 53 18.51 -12.05 1.04
CA VAL A 53 19.60 -12.96 0.67
C VAL A 53 20.98 -12.31 0.76
N SER A 54 21.03 -11.05 1.22
CA SER A 54 22.25 -10.27 1.38
C SER A 54 23.10 -10.82 2.52
N THR A 55 24.42 -10.83 2.33
CA THR A 55 25.40 -11.17 3.38
C THR A 55 26.46 -10.08 3.49
N ASP A 56 27.28 -10.13 4.53
CA ASP A 56 28.40 -9.19 4.69
C ASP A 56 29.43 -9.34 3.55
N GLU A 57 29.64 -10.55 3.03
CA GLU A 57 30.55 -10.82 1.91
C GLU A 57 29.96 -10.44 0.55
N ASN A 58 28.62 -10.44 0.44
CA ASN A 58 27.91 -10.11 -0.79
C ASN A 58 26.69 -9.21 -0.48
N PRO A 59 26.93 -7.92 -0.19
CA PRO A 59 25.87 -6.98 0.12
C PRO A 59 25.03 -6.69 -1.13
N ARG A 60 23.72 -6.95 -1.06
CA ARG A 60 22.76 -6.77 -2.17
C ARG A 60 21.63 -5.84 -1.75
N HIS A 61 21.98 -4.65 -1.28
CA HIS A 61 21.02 -3.65 -0.84
C HIS A 61 20.58 -2.73 -1.98
N PRO A 62 19.35 -2.19 -1.93
CA PRO A 62 18.95 -1.12 -2.82
C PRO A 62 19.83 0.13 -2.59
N GLU A 63 20.52 0.56 -3.65
CA GLU A 63 21.40 1.74 -3.67
C GLU A 63 20.61 3.07 -3.68
N GLY A 64 21.21 4.12 -3.12
CA GLY A 64 20.71 5.51 -3.15
C GLY A 64 20.44 6.11 -1.77
N GLU A 65 20.51 7.44 -1.68
CA GLU A 65 20.27 8.21 -0.43
C GLU A 65 18.82 8.07 0.07
N ASP A 66 17.88 7.91 -0.86
CA ASP A 66 16.47 7.65 -0.58
C ASP A 66 16.15 6.16 -0.33
N SER A 67 17.18 5.30 -0.24
CA SER A 67 16.99 3.87 0.00
C SER A 67 16.22 3.65 1.30
N TRP A 68 15.19 2.82 1.26
CA TRP A 68 14.46 2.43 2.47
C TRP A 68 15.31 1.53 3.39
N CYS A 69 16.43 0.99 2.90
CA CYS A 69 17.30 0.08 3.64
C CYS A 69 18.14 0.83 4.68
N LYS A 70 18.00 0.45 5.96
CA LYS A 70 18.78 1.03 7.07
C LYS A 70 20.29 0.84 6.90
N TRP A 71 20.70 -0.32 6.36
CA TRP A 71 22.11 -0.61 6.11
C TRP A 71 22.68 0.41 5.12
N GLN A 72 22.05 0.59 3.97
CA GLN A 72 22.49 1.55 2.95
C GLN A 72 22.52 2.99 3.47
N LYS A 73 21.51 3.39 4.27
CA LYS A 73 21.48 4.72 4.90
C LYS A 73 22.67 4.94 5.84
N ARG A 74 23.02 3.96 6.67
CA ARG A 74 24.20 4.09 7.56
C ARG A 74 25.49 4.12 6.78
N THR A 75 25.64 3.27 5.77
CA THR A 75 26.79 3.27 4.86
C THR A 75 26.97 4.63 4.18
N ALA A 76 25.88 5.24 3.68
CA ALA A 76 25.92 6.57 3.07
C ALA A 76 26.31 7.69 4.06
N LEU A 77 25.93 7.55 5.33
CA LEU A 77 26.29 8.49 6.41
C LEU A 77 27.67 8.22 7.02
N GLY A 78 28.42 7.21 6.53
CA GLY A 78 29.70 6.81 7.08
C GLY A 78 29.62 6.26 8.50
N MET A 79 28.43 5.80 8.92
CA MET A 79 28.21 5.19 10.23
C MET A 79 28.45 3.68 10.18
N GLU A 80 28.93 3.10 11.28
CA GLU A 80 28.98 1.65 11.41
C GLU A 80 27.58 1.04 11.30
N HIS A 81 27.51 -0.10 10.63
CA HIS A 81 26.31 -0.90 10.49
C HIS A 81 26.46 -2.20 11.27
N GLU A 82 25.34 -2.69 11.79
CA GLU A 82 25.28 -4.04 12.35
C GLU A 82 25.63 -5.07 11.27
N PRO A 83 26.18 -6.24 11.66
CA PRO A 83 26.35 -7.36 10.75
C PRO A 83 25.02 -7.73 10.09
N HIS A 84 25.10 -8.35 8.91
CA HIS A 84 23.88 -8.81 8.24
C HIS A 84 23.14 -9.84 9.10
N PRO A 85 21.79 -9.79 9.14
CA PRO A 85 21.02 -10.90 9.64
C PRO A 85 21.35 -12.17 8.85
N THR A 86 21.17 -13.33 9.47
CA THR A 86 21.33 -14.62 8.77
C THR A 86 20.49 -14.63 7.50
N SER A 87 21.16 -14.77 6.36
CA SER A 87 20.49 -14.86 5.07
C SER A 87 19.55 -16.08 5.00
N LEU A 88 18.54 -16.00 4.14
CA LEU A 88 17.66 -17.13 3.90
C LEU A 88 18.44 -18.38 3.46
N HIS A 89 18.04 -19.56 3.93
CA HIS A 89 18.71 -20.80 3.53
C HIS A 89 18.68 -20.96 1.99
N PRO A 90 19.78 -21.38 1.33
CA PRO A 90 19.87 -21.43 -0.14
C PRO A 90 18.72 -22.18 -0.83
N HIS A 91 18.21 -23.24 -0.20
CA HIS A 91 17.03 -23.95 -0.69
C HIS A 91 15.80 -23.03 -0.75
N ILE A 92 15.51 -22.29 0.33
CA ILE A 92 14.38 -21.35 0.38
C ILE A 92 14.57 -20.22 -0.63
N GLN A 93 15.80 -19.70 -0.78
CA GLN A 93 16.10 -18.67 -1.79
C GLN A 93 15.68 -19.15 -3.19
N LYS A 94 16.03 -20.38 -3.54
CA LYS A 94 15.70 -20.98 -4.83
C LYS A 94 14.20 -21.17 -5.03
N GLU A 95 13.47 -21.58 -3.99
CA GLU A 95 12.01 -21.80 -4.06
C GLU A 95 11.22 -20.48 -4.14
N ILE A 96 11.67 -19.41 -3.47
CA ILE A 96 10.93 -18.13 -3.46
C ILE A 96 11.29 -17.22 -4.63
N LEU A 97 12.46 -17.39 -5.26
CA LEU A 97 12.88 -16.55 -6.38
C LEU A 97 11.87 -16.57 -7.55
N PRO A 98 11.30 -17.70 -7.99
CA PRO A 98 10.23 -17.73 -8.97
C PRO A 98 9.02 -16.89 -8.57
N ILE A 99 8.63 -16.91 -7.29
CA ILE A 99 7.51 -16.10 -6.78
C ILE A 99 7.82 -14.61 -6.93
N TYR A 100 9.03 -14.19 -6.58
CA TYR A 100 9.48 -12.82 -6.77
C TYR A 100 9.55 -12.40 -8.24
N SER A 101 10.00 -13.31 -9.11
CA SER A 101 10.00 -13.10 -10.56
C SER A 101 8.59 -12.93 -11.10
N ASP A 102 7.65 -13.77 -10.67
CA ASP A 102 6.23 -13.70 -11.07
C ASP A 102 5.57 -12.40 -10.57
N LEU A 103 5.85 -11.99 -9.34
CA LEU A 103 5.39 -10.72 -8.78
C LEU A 103 5.99 -9.49 -9.49
N SER A 104 7.12 -9.68 -10.17
CA SER A 104 7.90 -8.64 -10.87
C SER A 104 7.63 -8.61 -12.38
N ARG A 105 6.62 -9.34 -12.85
CA ARG A 105 6.24 -9.36 -14.27
C ARG A 105 5.61 -8.06 -14.71
N ASP A 106 6.00 -7.59 -15.89
CA ASP A 106 5.58 -6.29 -16.41
C ASP A 106 4.04 -6.26 -16.64
N ASP A 107 3.46 -7.32 -17.19
CA ASP A 107 2.00 -7.45 -17.44
C ASP A 107 1.15 -7.46 -16.15
N LEU A 108 1.74 -7.93 -15.05
CA LEU A 108 1.12 -7.86 -13.73
C LEU A 108 1.21 -6.45 -13.16
N LEU A 109 2.37 -5.80 -13.30
CA LEU A 109 2.68 -4.49 -12.75
C LEU A 109 1.99 -3.34 -13.48
N GLU A 110 1.77 -3.46 -14.78
CA GLU A 110 1.01 -2.48 -15.59
C GLU A 110 -0.40 -2.25 -15.03
N ARG A 111 -1.01 -3.27 -14.40
CA ARG A 111 -2.34 -3.16 -13.77
C ARG A 111 -2.36 -2.28 -12.52
N PHE A 112 -1.19 -1.97 -11.95
CA PHE A 112 -1.05 -1.10 -10.78
C PHE A 112 -0.66 0.33 -11.15
N LEU A 113 -0.47 0.62 -12.44
CA LEU A 113 -0.26 1.99 -12.92
C LEU A 113 -1.47 2.86 -12.56
N GLY A 114 -1.24 4.11 -12.18
CA GLY A 114 -2.31 5.02 -11.74
C GLY A 114 -2.88 4.73 -10.35
N GLY A 115 -2.29 3.78 -9.60
CA GLY A 115 -2.60 3.55 -8.18
C GLY A 115 -3.80 2.66 -7.96
N HIS A 116 -4.29 2.04 -9.02
CA HIS A 116 -5.38 1.09 -8.96
C HIS A 116 -4.96 -0.09 -8.09
N THR A 117 -5.71 -0.28 -7.00
CA THR A 117 -5.50 -1.40 -6.08
C THR A 117 -6.23 -2.62 -6.63
N LYS A 118 -5.58 -3.78 -6.59
CA LYS A 118 -6.14 -5.05 -7.08
C LYS A 118 -7.41 -5.52 -6.35
N ASN A 119 -7.81 -4.84 -5.30
CA ASN A 119 -8.91 -5.25 -4.45
C ASN A 119 -9.92 -4.10 -4.30
N SER A 120 -10.67 -3.82 -5.37
CA SER A 120 -11.79 -2.87 -5.35
C SER A 120 -12.77 -3.19 -4.22
N ASN A 121 -12.93 -4.46 -3.86
CA ASN A 121 -13.77 -4.87 -2.73
C ASN A 121 -13.18 -4.43 -1.38
N GLU A 122 -11.86 -4.47 -1.18
CA GLU A 122 -11.25 -3.96 0.06
C GLU A 122 -11.32 -2.44 0.14
N SER A 123 -11.11 -1.73 -0.97
CA SER A 123 -11.28 -0.28 -1.01
C SER A 123 -12.74 0.11 -0.73
N PHE A 124 -13.70 -0.54 -1.39
CA PHE A 124 -15.14 -0.34 -1.19
C PHE A 124 -15.58 -0.62 0.24
N ASN A 125 -15.21 -1.78 0.77
CA ASN A 125 -15.50 -2.15 2.14
C ASN A 125 -14.82 -1.19 3.14
N SER A 126 -13.58 -0.76 2.88
CA SER A 126 -12.89 0.23 3.72
C SER A 126 -13.68 1.53 3.83
N THR A 127 -14.23 2.01 2.72
CA THR A 127 -15.09 3.22 2.69
C THR A 127 -16.38 3.01 3.48
N ILE A 128 -17.08 1.88 3.29
CA ILE A 128 -18.26 1.54 4.09
C ILE A 128 -17.92 1.54 5.58
N TRP A 129 -16.84 0.87 5.99
CA TRP A 129 -16.46 0.77 7.40
C TRP A 129 -15.91 2.08 7.98
N ARG A 130 -15.52 3.03 7.14
CA ARG A 130 -15.15 4.38 7.59
C ARG A 130 -16.40 5.21 7.90
N LEU A 131 -17.47 5.02 7.11
CA LEU A 131 -18.77 5.66 7.30
C LEU A 131 -19.58 5.00 8.42
N ALA A 132 -19.55 3.68 8.50
CA ALA A 132 -20.22 2.85 9.50
C ALA A 132 -19.21 1.90 10.19
N PRO A 133 -18.42 2.38 11.17
CA PRO A 133 -17.41 1.56 11.84
C PRO A 133 -17.95 0.28 12.46
N LYS A 134 -17.26 -0.84 12.19
CA LYS A 134 -17.64 -2.20 12.65
C LYS A 134 -17.80 -2.36 14.16
N HIS A 135 -17.14 -1.50 14.95
CA HIS A 135 -17.17 -1.56 16.41
C HIS A 135 -18.38 -0.82 17.02
N LEU A 136 -19.23 -0.20 16.19
CA LEU A 136 -20.44 0.48 16.59
C LEU A 136 -21.67 -0.23 15.99
N HIS A 137 -22.79 -0.22 16.72
CA HIS A 137 -24.04 -0.80 16.25
C HIS A 137 -24.81 0.23 15.42
N PHE A 138 -25.00 -0.08 14.13
CA PHE A 138 -25.81 0.73 13.21
C PHE A 138 -27.04 -0.05 12.77
N GLY A 139 -28.18 0.65 12.63
CA GLY A 139 -29.37 0.08 12.01
C GLY A 139 -29.19 -0.10 10.50
N LEU A 140 -29.96 -1.02 9.91
CA LEU A 140 -29.90 -1.37 8.48
C LEU A 140 -29.85 -0.15 7.55
N LYS A 141 -30.73 0.84 7.78
CA LYS A 141 -30.82 2.06 6.97
C LYS A 141 -29.51 2.87 6.90
N ILE A 142 -28.73 2.87 7.98
CA ILE A 142 -27.45 3.61 8.02
C ILE A 142 -26.39 2.86 7.20
N VAL A 143 -26.37 1.53 7.27
CA VAL A 143 -25.46 0.69 6.47
C VAL A 143 -25.80 0.78 4.98
N GLU A 144 -27.09 0.77 4.62
CA GLU A 144 -27.56 0.98 3.24
C GLU A 144 -27.15 2.35 2.69
N PHE A 145 -27.30 3.40 3.50
CA PHE A 145 -26.87 4.75 3.14
C PHE A 145 -25.35 4.83 2.95
N ALA A 146 -24.57 4.27 3.89
CA ALA A 146 -23.11 4.22 3.78
C ALA A 146 -22.65 3.46 2.52
N SER A 147 -23.34 2.35 2.19
CA SER A 147 -23.07 1.56 0.99
C SER A 147 -23.39 2.35 -0.29
N SER A 148 -24.52 3.05 -0.32
CA SER A 148 -24.92 3.89 -1.46
C SER A 148 -23.97 5.07 -1.66
N LEU A 149 -23.52 5.72 -0.57
CA LEU A 149 -22.53 6.78 -0.62
C LEU A 149 -21.17 6.25 -1.11
N ALA A 150 -20.75 5.09 -0.60
CA ALA A 150 -19.54 4.43 -1.07
C ALA A 150 -19.63 4.16 -2.58
N MET A 151 -20.73 3.57 -3.07
CA MET A 151 -20.91 3.35 -4.52
C MET A 151 -20.80 4.65 -5.31
N GLY A 152 -21.45 5.73 -4.86
CA GLY A 152 -21.39 7.04 -5.51
C GLY A 152 -19.96 7.58 -5.65
N LEU A 153 -19.16 7.49 -4.57
CA LEU A 153 -17.76 7.92 -4.57
C LEU A 153 -16.89 7.11 -5.55
N PHE A 154 -17.15 5.82 -5.73
CA PHE A 154 -16.44 4.99 -6.71
C PHE A 154 -16.88 5.25 -8.16
N THR A 155 -18.12 5.69 -8.38
CA THR A 155 -18.62 6.01 -9.73
C THR A 155 -18.20 7.40 -10.21
N GLU A 156 -18.02 8.37 -9.32
CA GLU A 156 -17.52 9.71 -9.70
C GLU A 156 -16.03 9.69 -10.12
N GLU A 157 -15.27 8.65 -9.79
CA GLU A 157 -13.92 8.42 -10.34
C GLU A 157 -13.93 7.87 -11.78
N ILE A 158 -15.11 7.57 -12.36
CA ILE A 158 -15.24 6.92 -13.69
C ILE A 158 -15.80 7.89 -14.76
N LEU A 159 -16.32 9.06 -14.40
CA LEU A 159 -16.86 10.01 -15.38
C LEU A 159 -15.91 11.22 -15.53
N PRO A 160 -15.17 11.33 -16.65
CA PRO A 160 -14.45 12.54 -16.97
C PRO A 160 -15.49 13.61 -17.37
N PHE A 161 -15.47 14.75 -16.69
CA PHE A 161 -15.88 16.01 -17.30
C PHE A 161 -14.63 16.71 -17.83
#